data_AF-A0A920EJF2-F1
#
_entry.id   AF-A0A920EJF2-F1
#
_cell.length_a   1.000
_cell.length_b   1.000
_cell.length_c   1.000
_cell.angle_alpha   90.00
_cell.angle_beta   90.00
_cell.angle_gamma   90.00
#
_symmetry.space_group_name_H-M   'P 1'
#
loop_
_entity.id
_entity.type
_entity.pdbx_description
1 polymer ?
#
loop_
_entity_poly.entity_id
_entity_poly.type
_entity_poly.pdbx_seq_one_letter_code
_entity_poly.pdbx_strand_id
1 'polypeptide(L)'
;MSKLQDQSQNVEVRGESGAGLVSVIMTGRHDIKKVQIDDSILSEDKEFLEDLVAAAFNDAVRKVEAETKSMMSSLTGGIKMPPGFKFPF
;
A
#
# COMPACT_ATOMS: atom_id res chain seq x y z
N MET A 1 14.56 15.49 -6.49
CA MET A 1 13.59 15.09 -5.45
C MET A 1 12.17 14.88 -6.00
N SER A 2 11.65 15.72 -6.92
CA SER A 2 10.26 15.57 -7.41
C SER A 2 9.98 14.22 -8.10
N LYS A 3 10.73 13.83 -9.14
CA LYS A 3 10.41 12.62 -9.93
C LYS A 3 10.28 11.31 -9.14
N LEU A 4 11.01 11.17 -8.03
CA LEU A 4 10.95 9.97 -7.17
C LEU A 4 9.81 10.03 -6.16
N GLN A 5 9.52 11.21 -5.60
CA GLN A 5 8.30 11.43 -4.81
C GLN A 5 7.05 11.24 -5.67
N ASP A 6 7.09 11.71 -6.92
CA ASP A 6 6.02 11.53 -7.90
C ASP A 6 5.85 10.04 -8.30
N GLN A 7 6.94 9.27 -8.40
CA GLN A 7 6.88 7.84 -8.67
C GLN A 7 6.35 7.03 -7.48
N SER A 8 6.82 7.32 -6.26
CA SER A 8 6.33 6.68 -5.03
C SER A 8 4.82 6.85 -4.85
N GLN A 9 4.29 7.99 -5.28
CA GLN A 9 2.86 8.29 -5.19
C GLN A 9 1.99 7.50 -6.18
N ASN A 10 2.56 7.09 -7.31
CA ASN A 10 1.86 6.31 -8.34
C ASN A 10 2.08 4.80 -8.22
N VAL A 11 2.85 4.34 -7.23
CA VAL A 11 2.94 2.90 -6.93
C VAL A 11 1.56 2.41 -6.53
N GLU A 12 1.16 1.28 -7.11
CA GLU A 12 -0.08 0.60 -6.75
C GLU A 12 0.26 -0.65 -5.94
N VAL A 13 -0.43 -0.82 -4.83
CA VAL A 13 -0.38 -2.04 -4.02
C VAL A 13 -1.75 -2.69 -4.00
N ARG A 14 -1.76 -4.01 -3.88
CA ARG A 14 -2.98 -4.80 -3.76
C ARG A 14 -3.09 -5.34 -2.34
N GLY A 15 -4.03 -4.80 -1.56
CA GLY A 15 -4.45 -5.35 -0.28
C GLY A 15 -5.47 -6.46 -0.49
N GLU A 16 -5.42 -7.52 0.31
CA GLU A 16 -6.31 -8.67 0.18
C GLU A 16 -6.76 -9.18 1.56
N SER A 17 -7.96 -9.76 1.62
CA SER A 17 -8.48 -10.47 2.79
C SER A 17 -9.29 -11.69 2.38
N GLY A 18 -9.58 -12.58 3.35
CA GLY A 18 -10.35 -13.80 3.10
C GLY A 18 -9.73 -14.69 2.03
N ALA A 19 -8.40 -14.79 1.96
CA ALA A 19 -7.69 -15.50 0.88
C ALA A 19 -7.98 -14.99 -0.55
N GLY A 20 -8.25 -13.69 -0.70
CA GLY A 20 -8.46 -13.03 -1.99
C GLY A 20 -9.93 -12.77 -2.32
N LEU A 21 -10.86 -13.16 -1.45
CA LEU A 21 -12.30 -12.89 -1.59
C LEU A 21 -12.62 -11.40 -1.63
N VAL A 22 -11.84 -10.58 -0.92
CA VAL A 22 -11.84 -9.12 -1.10
C VAL A 22 -10.44 -8.66 -1.45
N SER A 23 -10.34 -7.82 -2.48
CA SER A 23 -9.09 -7.15 -2.82
C SER A 23 -9.29 -5.66 -3.11
N VAL A 24 -8.30 -4.86 -2.70
CA VAL A 24 -8.31 -3.40 -2.83
C VAL A 24 -7.01 -2.97 -3.49
N ILE A 25 -7.11 -2.22 -4.57
CA ILE A 25 -5.96 -1.57 -5.22
C ILE A 25 -5.86 -0.15 -4.65
N MET A 26 -4.75 0.14 -3.99
CA MET A 26 -4.45 1.42 -3.35
C MET A 26 -3.16 2.00 -3.93
N THR A 27 -3.12 3.31 -4.14
CA THR A 27 -1.91 4.01 -4.56
C THR A 27 -1.02 4.38 -3.36
N GLY A 28 0.23 4.76 -3.61
CA GLY A 28 1.12 5.31 -2.58
C GLY A 28 0.65 6.65 -1.97
N ARG A 29 -0.38 7.29 -2.55
CA ARG A 29 -1.10 8.43 -1.94
C ARG A 29 -2.24 8.02 -1.02
N HIS A 30 -2.49 6.72 -0.87
CA HIS A 30 -3.67 6.15 -0.22
C HIS A 30 -4.98 6.35 -0.99
N ASP A 31 -4.92 6.74 -2.26
CA ASP A 31 -6.11 6.77 -3.12
C ASP A 31 -6.51 5.34 -3.52
N ILE A 32 -7.79 5.00 -3.39
CA ILE A 32 -8.33 3.71 -3.82
C ILE A 32 -8.67 3.75 -5.30
N LYS A 33 -8.06 2.86 -6.08
CA LYS A 33 -8.32 2.70 -7.51
C LYS A 33 -9.45 1.73 -7.80
N LYS A 34 -9.50 0.63 -7.05
CA LYS A 34 -10.42 -0.47 -7.31
C LYS A 34 -10.69 -1.26 -6.04
N VAL A 35 -11.93 -1.70 -5.89
CA VAL A 35 -12.33 -2.72 -4.92
C VAL A 35 -12.93 -3.87 -5.72
N GLN A 36 -12.52 -5.09 -5.41
CA GLN A 36 -13.07 -6.30 -5.98
C GLN A 36 -13.54 -7.18 -4.82
N ILE A 37 -14.76 -7.67 -4.97
CA ILE A 37 -15.43 -8.55 -4.02
C ILE A 37 -15.86 -9.76 -4.82
N ASP A 38 -15.53 -10.95 -4.34
CA ASP A 38 -15.96 -12.19 -4.96
C ASP A 38 -17.46 -12.41 -4.75
N ASP A 39 -18.14 -12.90 -5.77
CA ASP A 39 -19.59 -13.14 -5.71
C ASP A 39 -19.96 -14.15 -4.62
N SER A 40 -19.04 -15.05 -4.25
CA SER A 40 -19.27 -16.07 -3.22
C SER A 40 -19.52 -15.48 -1.83
N ILE A 41 -19.05 -14.26 -1.54
CA ILE A 41 -19.25 -13.64 -0.23
C ILE A 41 -20.46 -12.70 -0.18
N LEU A 42 -21.15 -12.49 -1.31
CA LEU A 42 -22.35 -11.67 -1.35
C LEU A 42 -23.56 -12.37 -0.72
N SER A 43 -23.51 -13.70 -0.57
CA SER A 43 -24.49 -14.49 0.15
C SER A 43 -24.24 -14.58 1.66
N GLU A 44 -23.08 -14.12 2.12
CA GLU A 44 -22.72 -14.15 3.55
C GLU A 44 -23.36 -12.97 4.30
N ASP A 45 -23.31 -13.04 5.63
CA ASP A 45 -23.82 -11.97 6.47
C ASP A 45 -23.05 -10.66 6.25
N LYS A 46 -23.79 -9.55 6.29
CA LYS A 46 -23.23 -8.20 6.07
C LYS A 46 -22.02 -7.91 6.97
N GLU A 47 -22.07 -8.32 8.22
CA GLU A 47 -20.99 -8.11 9.20
C GLU A 47 -19.68 -8.78 8.75
N PHE A 48 -19.78 -9.99 8.19
CA PHE A 48 -18.62 -10.71 7.66
C PHE A 48 -18.00 -10.00 6.45
N LEU A 49 -18.85 -9.48 5.54
CA LEU A 49 -18.38 -8.69 4.40
C LEU A 49 -17.68 -7.40 4.86
N GLU A 50 -18.26 -6.69 5.83
CA GLU A 50 -17.70 -5.45 6.39
C GLU A 50 -16.32 -5.70 7.02
N ASP A 51 -16.17 -6.79 7.77
CA ASP A 51 -14.90 -7.20 8.37
C ASP A 51 -13.83 -7.53 7.32
N LEU A 52 -14.21 -8.28 6.27
CA LEU A 52 -13.28 -8.60 5.18
C LEU A 52 -12.85 -7.35 4.43
N VAL A 53 -13.76 -6.42 4.16
CA VAL A 53 -13.42 -5.15 3.53
C VAL A 53 -12.44 -4.39 4.43
N ALA A 54 -12.74 -4.19 5.71
CA ALA A 54 -11.85 -3.51 6.64
C ALA A 54 -10.45 -4.16 6.69
N ALA A 55 -10.38 -5.49 6.70
CA ALA A 55 -9.12 -6.23 6.66
C ALA A 55 -8.32 -5.98 5.37
N ALA A 56 -8.97 -6.00 4.20
CA ALA A 56 -8.30 -5.77 2.92
C ALA A 56 -7.74 -4.35 2.80
N PHE A 57 -8.47 -3.35 3.32
CA PHE A 57 -8.00 -1.98 3.41
C PHE A 57 -6.77 -1.85 4.31
N ASN A 58 -6.81 -2.45 5.50
CA ASN A 58 -5.68 -2.42 6.43
C ASN A 58 -4.43 -3.12 5.85
N ASP A 59 -4.62 -4.21 5.10
CA ASP A 59 -3.54 -4.89 4.38
C ASP A 59 -2.95 -3.99 3.28
N ALA A 60 -3.78 -3.27 2.51
CA ALA A 60 -3.32 -2.31 1.52
C ALA A 60 -2.47 -1.19 2.16
N VAL A 61 -2.91 -0.62 3.29
CA VAL A 61 -2.16 0.42 4.02
C VAL A 61 -0.78 -0.09 4.44
N ARG A 62 -0.71 -1.27 5.05
CA ARG A 62 0.56 -1.88 5.47
C ARG A 62 1.51 -2.12 4.30
N LYS A 63 0.97 -2.50 3.13
CA LYS A 63 1.74 -2.69 1.89
C LYS A 63 2.26 -1.36 1.34
N VAL A 64 1.46 -0.29 1.34
CA VAL A 64 1.91 1.05 0.97
C VAL A 64 3.08 1.50 1.86
N GLU A 65 2.96 1.32 3.17
CA GLU A 65 4.00 1.68 4.14
C GLU A 65 5.29 0.88 3.90
N ALA A 66 5.17 -0.43 3.65
CA ALA A 66 6.29 -1.30 3.35
C ALA A 66 7.00 -0.92 2.05
N GLU A 67 6.25 -0.68 0.97
CA GLU A 67 6.79 -0.24 -0.33
C GLU A 67 7.46 1.14 -0.23
N THR A 68 6.84 2.08 0.47
CA THR A 68 7.40 3.42 0.69
C THR A 68 8.72 3.33 1.45
N LYS A 69 8.78 2.50 2.51
CA LYS A 69 10.01 2.27 3.28
C LYS A 69 11.08 1.57 2.45
N SER A 70 10.70 0.59 1.63
CA SER A 70 11.59 -0.12 0.72
C SER A 70 12.24 0.84 -0.28
N MET A 71 11.43 1.68 -0.93
CA MET A 71 11.90 2.68 -1.88
C MET A 71 12.87 3.68 -1.24
N MET A 72 12.56 4.16 -0.03
CA MET A 72 13.46 5.04 0.73
C MET A 72 14.77 4.35 1.10
N SER A 73 14.72 3.06 1.49
CA SER A 73 15.92 2.26 1.80
C SER A 73 16.79 1.99 0.58
N SER A 74 16.20 1.73 -0.59
CA SER A 74 16.97 1.56 -1.82
C SER A 74 17.70 2.84 -2.23
N LEU A 75 17.08 4.00 -1.97
CA LEU A 75 17.70 5.31 -2.23
C LEU A 75 18.86 5.60 -1.28
N THR A 76 18.71 5.31 0.02
CA THR A 76 19.80 5.53 1.00
C THR A 76 20.90 4.46 0.90
N GLY A 77 20.58 3.26 0.42
CA GLY A 77 21.56 2.19 0.17
C GLY A 77 22.43 2.39 -1.09
N GLY A 78 21.94 3.16 -2.08
CA GLY A 78 22.68 3.50 -3.31
C GLY A 78 23.50 4.79 -3.21
N ILE A 79 23.14 5.69 -2.28
CA ILE A 79 23.91 6.89 -1.99
C ILE A 79 24.93 6.52 -0.92
N LYS A 80 26.19 6.30 -1.30
CA LYS A 80 27.31 6.43 -0.35
C LYS A 80 27.20 7.84 0.22
N MET A 81 26.56 7.97 1.40
CA MET A 81 26.46 9.24 2.09
C MET A 81 27.87 9.80 2.19
N PRO A 82 28.15 10.97 1.60
CA PRO A 82 29.42 11.64 1.82
C PRO A 82 29.56 11.82 3.35
N PRO A 83 30.70 11.45 3.95
CA PRO A 83 30.90 11.62 5.38
C PRO A 83 30.70 13.11 5.72
N GLY A 84 29.61 13.41 6.44
CA GLY A 84 29.22 14.79 6.81
C GLY A 84 27.81 15.24 6.38
N PHE A 85 27.02 14.43 5.66
CA PHE A 85 25.65 14.80 5.29
C PHE A 85 24.72 14.75 6.51
N LYS A 86 24.53 15.88 7.19
CA LYS A 86 23.48 16.07 8.20
C LYS A 86 22.15 16.28 7.47
N PHE A 87 21.17 15.41 7.73
CA PHE A 87 19.78 15.70 7.36
C PHE A 87 19.35 16.99 8.08
N PRO A 88 18.77 17.97 7.36
CA PRO A 88 18.10 19.06 8.03
C PRO A 88 16.84 18.45 8.65
N PHE A 89 16.88 18.28 9.97
CA PHE A 89 15.69 18.09 10.78
C PHE A 89 14.86 19.37 10.73
#